data_AF-A0A838TG32-F1
#
_entry.id   AF-A0A838TG32-F1
#
_cell.length_a   1.000
_cell.length_b   1.000
_cell.length_c   1.000
_cell.angle_alpha   90.00
_cell.angle_beta   90.00
_cell.angle_gamma   90.00
#
_symmetry.space_group_name_H-M   'P 1'
#
loop_
_entity.id
_entity.type
_entity.pdbx_description
1 polymer ?
#
loop_
_entity_poly.entity_id
_entity_poly.type
_entity_poly.pdbx_seq_one_letter_code
_entity_poly.pdbx_strand_id
1 'polypeptide(L)'
;MILLGFTSLYREGFEVVLFLQSYRLKFGNSVVLEGALVGLILSGMVAVVTFGLQKRMPYRRMLIVTGILLGGVLLVMVGEQAQEMQLAHWISTTSIPMLEPFLRPWMGLWFAVFPTVETLVAQAIAAVVVIGSYYGARRMRTNLA
;
A
#
# COMPACT_ATOMS: atom_id res chain seq x y z
N MET A 1 13.12 29.19 0.52
CA MET A 1 12.07 28.15 0.46
C MET A 1 11.49 28.00 -0.95
N ILE A 2 11.04 29.08 -1.61
CA ILE A 2 10.46 29.01 -2.98
C ILE A 2 11.46 28.48 -4.03
N LEU A 3 12.72 28.93 -4.00
CA LEU A 3 13.75 28.45 -4.93
C LEU A 3 14.01 26.93 -4.83
N LEU A 4 14.00 26.39 -3.61
CA LEU A 4 14.23 24.96 -3.36
C LEU A 4 13.05 24.10 -3.83
N GLY A 5 11.82 24.60 -3.66
CA GLY A 5 10.63 23.94 -4.22
C GLY A 5 10.66 23.93 -5.75
N PHE A 6 11.02 25.05 -6.38
CA PHE A 6 11.06 25.16 -7.83
C PHE A 6 12.16 24.28 -8.45
N THR A 7 13.37 24.25 -7.89
CA THR A 7 14.44 23.37 -8.40
C THR A 7 14.13 21.90 -8.20
N SER A 8 13.42 21.52 -7.13
CA SER A 8 12.99 20.14 -6.89
C SER A 8 11.95 19.69 -7.93
N LEU A 9 10.94 20.53 -8.19
CA LEU A 9 9.92 20.27 -9.21
C LEU A 9 10.53 20.17 -10.62
N TYR A 10 11.45 21.07 -10.97
CA TYR A 10 12.13 21.05 -12.26
C TYR A 10 12.94 19.76 -12.44
N ARG A 11 13.67 19.33 -11.41
CA ARG A 11 14.44 18.09 -11.44
C ARG A 11 13.55 16.87 -11.69
N GLU A 12 12.47 16.72 -10.92
CA GLU A 12 11.54 15.60 -11.07
C GLU A 12 10.90 15.61 -12.48
N GLY A 13 10.48 16.78 -12.96
CA GLY A 13 9.93 16.93 -14.31
C GLY A 13 10.94 16.58 -15.41
N PHE A 14 12.20 16.95 -15.24
CA PHE A 14 13.27 16.61 -16.17
C PHE A 14 13.54 15.09 -16.22
N GLU A 15 13.57 14.43 -15.07
CA GLU A 15 13.74 12.97 -14.98
C GLU A 15 12.61 12.24 -15.73
N VAL A 16 11.35 12.68 -15.58
CA VAL A 16 10.19 12.09 -16.29
C VAL A 16 10.32 12.25 -17.81
N VAL A 17 10.73 13.42 -18.31
CA VAL A 17 10.91 13.64 -19.76
C VAL A 17 12.02 12.75 -20.32
N LEU A 18 13.15 12.62 -19.62
CA LEU A 18 14.24 11.73 -20.02
C LEU A 18 13.81 10.26 -20.05
N PHE A 19 12.98 9.86 -19.09
CA PHE A 19 12.41 8.52 -19.04
C PHE A 19 11.51 8.27 -20.26
N LEU A 20 10.58 9.18 -20.56
CA LEU A 20 9.70 9.09 -21.73
C LEU A 20 10.47 9.08 -23.05
N GLN A 21 11.54 9.87 -23.18
CA GLN A 21 12.42 9.84 -24.35
C GLN A 21 13.13 8.50 -24.50
N SER A 22 13.67 7.96 -23.40
CA SER A 22 14.34 6.65 -23.38
C SER A 22 13.37 5.52 -23.74
N TYR A 23 12.14 5.58 -23.25
CA TYR A 23 11.08 4.62 -23.59
C TYR A 23 10.65 4.74 -25.05
N ARG A 24 10.56 5.96 -25.57
CA ARG A 24 10.20 6.22 -26.97
C ARG A 24 11.22 5.63 -27.93
N LEU A 25 12.51 5.67 -27.57
CA LEU A 25 13.60 5.07 -28.34
C LEU A 25 13.57 3.53 -28.32
N LYS A 26 13.11 2.91 -27.23
CA LYS A 26 13.06 1.44 -27.11
C LYS A 26 11.79 0.80 -27.69
N PHE A 27 10.62 1.42 -27.51
CA PHE A 27 9.32 0.80 -27.77
C PHE A 27 8.44 1.55 -28.79
N GLY A 28 8.94 2.66 -29.36
CA GLY A 28 8.21 3.46 -30.32
C GLY A 28 7.22 4.45 -29.70
N ASN A 29 6.75 5.40 -30.51
CA ASN A 29 5.98 6.56 -30.04
C ASN A 29 4.58 6.22 -29.49
N SER A 30 3.91 5.23 -30.09
CA SER A 30 2.51 4.91 -29.77
C SER A 30 2.36 4.28 -28.38
N VAL A 31 3.25 3.35 -28.02
CA VAL A 31 3.21 2.65 -26.73
C VAL A 31 3.49 3.60 -25.56
N VAL A 32 4.38 4.58 -25.76
CA VAL A 32 4.71 5.57 -24.73
C VAL A 32 3.58 6.55 -24.51
N LEU A 33 2.89 6.97 -25.57
CA LEU A 33 1.76 7.87 -25.46
C LEU A 33 0.61 7.20 -24.68
N GLU A 34 0.29 5.95 -24.99
CA GLU A 34 -0.73 5.18 -24.28
C GLU A 34 -0.36 4.99 -22.80
N GLY A 35 0.89 4.60 -22.51
CA GLY A 35 1.38 4.44 -21.14
C GLY A 35 1.35 5.75 -20.34
N ALA A 36 1.78 6.87 -20.94
CA ALA A 36 1.75 8.18 -20.31
C ALA A 36 0.31 8.65 -20.04
N LEU A 37 -0.61 8.40 -20.97
CA LEU A 37 -2.01 8.77 -20.82
C LEU A 37 -2.69 7.95 -19.72
N VAL A 38 -2.43 6.64 -19.64
CA VAL A 38 -2.90 5.78 -18.55
C VAL A 38 -2.33 6.25 -17.20
N GLY A 39 -1.02 6.55 -17.14
CA GLY A 39 -0.39 7.06 -15.93
C GLY A 39 -1.01 8.37 -15.46
N LEU A 40 -1.24 9.31 -16.37
CA LEU A 40 -1.86 10.61 -16.07
C LEU A 40 -3.30 10.43 -15.53
N ILE A 41 -4.10 9.56 -16.14
CA ILE A 41 -5.46 9.25 -15.68
C ILE A 41 -5.42 8.62 -14.28
N LEU A 42 -4.56 7.64 -14.04
CA LEU A 42 -4.44 6.99 -12.73
C LEU A 42 -4.00 7.96 -11.63
N SER A 43 -2.97 8.78 -11.88
CA SER A 43 -2.51 9.81 -10.94
C SER A 43 -3.60 10.86 -10.68
N GLY A 44 -4.31 11.29 -11.71
CA GLY A 44 -5.44 12.21 -11.59
C GLY A 44 -6.57 11.62 -10.74
N MET A 45 -6.90 10.35 -10.93
CA MET A 45 -7.91 9.65 -10.14
C MET A 45 -7.50 9.59 -8.65
N VAL A 46 -6.25 9.25 -8.35
CA VAL A 46 -5.72 9.25 -6.97
C VAL A 46 -5.77 10.65 -6.36
N ALA A 47 -5.43 11.68 -7.12
CA ALA A 47 -5.53 13.07 -6.67
C ALA A 47 -6.98 13.45 -6.34
N VAL A 48 -7.95 13.13 -7.20
CA VAL A 48 -9.38 13.41 -6.96
C VAL A 48 -9.88 12.70 -5.71
N VAL A 49 -9.54 11.43 -5.52
CA VAL A 49 -9.90 10.67 -4.30
C VAL A 49 -9.30 11.35 -3.07
N THR A 50 -8.02 11.71 -3.12
CA THR A 50 -7.30 12.30 -1.98
C THR A 50 -7.88 13.66 -1.61
N PHE A 51 -8.02 14.58 -2.58
CA PHE A 51 -8.58 15.90 -2.34
C PHE A 51 -10.07 15.84 -1.96
N GLY A 52 -10.84 14.93 -2.54
CA GLY A 52 -12.24 14.70 -2.19
C GLY A 52 -12.40 14.21 -0.75
N LEU A 53 -11.54 13.27 -0.33
CA LEU A 53 -11.51 12.74 1.04
C LEU A 53 -11.09 13.84 2.03
N GLN A 54 -10.10 14.64 1.67
CA GLN A 54 -9.55 15.70 2.51
C GLN A 54 -10.52 16.88 2.67
N LYS A 55 -11.28 17.23 1.62
CA LYS A 55 -12.28 18.31 1.66
C LYS A 55 -13.48 17.99 2.56
N ARG A 56 -13.78 16.71 2.83
CA ARG A 56 -14.97 16.28 3.60
C ARG A 56 -14.70 15.86 5.04
N MET A 57 -13.50 15.96 5.59
CA MET A 57 -13.20 15.38 6.91
C MET A 57 -13.27 16.37 8.10
N PRO A 58 -14.31 16.29 8.96
CA PRO A 58 -14.25 16.82 10.33
C PRO A 58 -13.21 16.02 11.14
N TYR A 59 -12.44 16.70 11.98
CA TYR A 59 -11.23 16.22 12.68
C TYR A 59 -11.35 14.81 13.33
N ARG A 60 -12.54 14.42 13.79
CA ARG A 60 -12.82 13.09 14.38
C ARG A 60 -12.76 11.92 13.37
N ARG A 61 -13.14 12.14 12.12
CA ARG A 61 -13.16 11.09 11.08
C ARG A 61 -11.75 10.79 10.56
N MET A 62 -10.88 11.80 10.52
CA MET A 62 -9.51 11.65 10.03
C MET A 62 -8.69 10.69 10.89
N LEU A 63 -8.79 10.80 12.23
CA LEU A 63 -8.08 9.91 13.16
C LEU A 63 -8.48 8.42 12.99
N ILE A 64 -9.76 8.17 12.69
CA ILE A 64 -10.26 6.81 12.45
C ILE A 64 -9.71 6.27 11.13
N VAL A 65 -9.75 7.08 10.06
CA VAL A 65 -9.25 6.68 8.74
C VAL A 65 -7.74 6.43 8.78
N THR A 66 -6.97 7.31 9.42
CA THR A 66 -5.52 7.11 9.59
C THR A 66 -5.21 5.91 10.46
N GLY A 67 -6.00 5.65 11.51
CA GLY A 67 -5.84 4.47 12.37
C GLY A 67 -6.10 3.16 11.61
N ILE A 68 -7.15 3.10 10.78
CA ILE A 68 -7.43 1.94 9.93
C ILE A 68 -6.31 1.75 8.90
N LEU A 69 -5.84 2.83 8.28
CA LEU A 69 -4.76 2.78 7.30
C LEU A 69 -3.45 2.29 7.91
N LEU A 70 -3.08 2.81 9.09
CA LEU A 70 -1.93 2.32 9.87
C LEU A 70 -2.11 0.86 10.30
N GLY A 71 -3.31 0.45 10.70
CA GLY A 71 -3.62 -0.95 11.01
C GLY A 71 -3.41 -1.89 9.82
N GLY A 72 -3.81 -1.45 8.62
CA GLY A 72 -3.54 -2.17 7.38
C GLY A 72 -2.04 -2.27 7.08
N VAL A 73 -1.29 -1.18 7.19
CA VAL A 73 0.17 -1.19 6.98
C VAL A 73 0.87 -2.13 7.97
N LEU A 74 0.46 -2.13 9.24
CA LEU A 74 1.02 -3.04 10.25
C LEU A 74 0.78 -4.51 9.87
N LEU A 75 -0.40 -4.83 9.35
CA LEU A 75 -0.72 -6.20 8.92
C LEU A 75 0.15 -6.64 7.73
N VAL A 76 0.42 -5.74 6.78
CA VAL A 76 1.34 -6.01 5.66
C VAL A 76 2.76 -6.21 6.17
N MET A 77 3.24 -5.35 7.07
CA MET A 77 4.59 -5.47 7.64
C MET A 77 4.78 -6.80 8.41
N VAL A 78 3.77 -7.27 9.13
CA VAL A 78 3.83 -8.58 9.82
C VAL A 78 3.94 -9.73 8.82
N GLY A 79 3.22 -9.67 7.69
CA GLY A 79 3.31 -10.66 6.63
C GLY A 79 4.69 -10.75 5.99
N GLU A 80 5.27 -9.60 5.63
CA GLU A 80 6.65 -9.50 5.10
C GLU A 80 7.67 -10.07 6.09
N GLN A 81 7.61 -9.68 7.37
CA GLN A 81 8.59 -10.14 8.35
C GLN A 81 8.49 -11.65 8.61
N ALA A 82 7.28 -12.21 8.62
CA ALA A 82 7.09 -13.65 8.72
C ALA A 82 7.71 -14.40 7.53
N GLN A 83 7.59 -13.84 6.31
CA GLN A 83 8.20 -14.41 5.11
C GLN A 83 9.73 -14.31 5.15
N GLU A 84 10.30 -13.17 5.56
CA GLU A 84 11.75 -13.00 5.69
C GLU A 84 12.34 -13.97 6.71
N MET A 85 11.62 -14.26 7.81
CA MET A 85 12.04 -15.29 8.77
C MET A 85 11.97 -16.72 8.20
N GLN A 86 11.04 -17.00 7.28
CA GLN A 86 10.99 -18.27 6.55
C GLN A 86 12.16 -18.39 5.55
N LEU A 87 12.48 -17.31 4.82
CA LEU A 87 13.64 -17.25 3.92
C LEU A 87 14.96 -17.45 4.69
N ALA A 88 15.06 -16.90 5.89
CA ALA A 88 16.18 -17.09 6.80
C ALA A 88 16.25 -18.50 7.44
N HIS A 89 15.30 -19.39 7.15
CA HIS A 89 15.17 -20.74 7.73
C HIS A 89 14.98 -20.75 9.26
N TRP A 90 14.57 -19.63 9.88
CA TRP A 90 14.29 -19.56 11.31
C TRP A 90 12.92 -20.15 11.67
N ILE A 91 11.98 -20.17 10.71
CA ILE A 91 10.63 -20.70 10.87
C ILE A 91 10.40 -21.78 9.81
N SER A 92 9.77 -22.90 10.20
CA SER A 92 9.36 -23.94 9.24
C SER A 92 8.43 -23.36 8.18
N THR A 93 8.53 -23.87 6.96
CA THR A 93 7.69 -23.40 5.84
C THR A 93 6.71 -24.50 5.51
N THR A 94 5.47 -24.36 5.99
CA THR A 94 4.40 -25.29 5.62
C THR A 94 3.53 -24.63 4.56
N SER A 95 3.91 -24.81 3.30
CA SER A 95 3.13 -24.31 2.16
C SER A 95 1.84 -25.11 2.00
N ILE A 96 0.75 -24.42 1.70
CA ILE A 96 -0.53 -25.06 1.37
C ILE A 96 -0.70 -25.05 -0.15
N PRO A 97 -0.38 -26.15 -0.86
CA PRO A 97 -0.49 -26.20 -2.32
C PRO A 97 -1.91 -25.98 -2.85
N MET A 98 -2.93 -26.12 -2.00
CA MET A 98 -4.34 -25.86 -2.35
C MET A 98 -4.69 -24.37 -2.45
N LEU A 99 -3.91 -23.47 -1.82
CA LEU A 99 -4.13 -22.01 -1.86
C LEU A 99 -3.31 -21.29 -2.94
N GLU A 100 -2.28 -21.92 -3.49
CA GLU A 100 -1.48 -21.37 -4.60
C GLU A 100 -2.30 -20.93 -5.82
N PRO A 101 -3.38 -21.64 -6.25
CA PRO A 101 -4.20 -21.20 -7.38
C PRO A 101 -5.06 -19.97 -7.05
N PHE A 102 -5.42 -19.78 -5.77
CA PHE A 102 -6.28 -18.70 -5.31
C PHE A 102 -5.49 -17.43 -4.97
N LEU A 103 -4.28 -17.58 -4.45
CA LEU A 103 -3.38 -16.48 -4.11
C LEU A 103 -2.55 -16.09 -5.33
N ARG A 104 -3.07 -15.12 -6.08
CA ARG A 104 -2.38 -14.57 -7.25
C ARG A 104 -1.11 -13.80 -6.80
N PRO A 105 -0.03 -13.76 -7.60
CA PRO A 105 1.21 -13.09 -7.23
C PRO A 105 1.09 -11.61 -6.81
N TRP A 106 0.06 -10.89 -7.28
CA TRP A 106 -0.18 -9.52 -6.83
C TRP A 106 -0.52 -9.45 -5.33
N MET A 107 -1.13 -10.49 -4.75
CA MET A 107 -1.57 -10.47 -3.35
C MET A 107 -0.38 -10.59 -2.41
N GLY A 108 0.62 -11.38 -2.79
CA GLY A 108 1.92 -11.39 -2.14
C GLY A 108 2.61 -10.04 -2.26
N LEU A 109 2.64 -9.45 -3.46
CA LEU A 109 3.35 -8.19 -3.69
C LEU A 109 2.74 -6.97 -2.96
N TRP A 110 1.41 -6.86 -2.92
CA TRP A 110 0.72 -5.68 -2.40
C TRP A 110 0.26 -5.81 -0.95
N PHE A 111 -0.03 -7.03 -0.49
CA PHE A 111 -0.58 -7.28 0.85
C PHE A 111 0.28 -8.24 1.68
N ALA A 112 1.44 -8.66 1.17
CA ALA A 112 2.34 -9.62 1.82
C ALA A 112 1.61 -10.92 2.24
N VAL A 113 0.62 -11.33 1.45
CA VAL A 113 -0.15 -12.56 1.69
C VAL A 113 0.55 -13.69 0.96
N PHE A 114 1.28 -14.51 1.72
CA PHE A 114 1.96 -15.69 1.19
C PHE A 114 1.12 -16.97 1.44
N PRO A 115 1.20 -17.98 0.56
CA PRO A 115 0.48 -19.24 0.68
C PRO A 115 1.09 -20.18 1.75
N THR A 116 1.53 -19.64 2.89
CA THR A 116 2.07 -20.42 4.02
C THR A 116 1.16 -20.28 5.23
N VAL A 117 1.03 -21.37 6.01
CA VAL A 117 0.19 -21.37 7.22
C VAL A 117 0.69 -20.32 8.20
N GLU A 118 2.02 -20.21 8.36
CA GLU A 118 2.64 -19.32 9.32
C GLU A 118 2.35 -17.84 9.03
N THR A 119 2.45 -17.39 7.76
CA THR A 119 2.16 -15.98 7.40
C THR A 119 0.67 -15.67 7.52
N LEU A 120 -0.20 -16.59 7.11
CA LEU A 120 -1.65 -16.43 7.22
C LEU A 120 -2.11 -16.38 8.67
N VAL A 121 -1.57 -17.24 9.54
CA VAL A 121 -1.86 -17.23 10.98
C VAL A 121 -1.31 -15.96 11.63
N ALA A 122 -0.10 -15.53 11.30
CA ALA A 122 0.48 -14.29 11.82
C ALA A 122 -0.35 -13.06 11.41
N GLN A 123 -0.78 -12.99 10.15
CA GLN A 123 -1.67 -11.93 9.67
C GLN A 123 -3.07 -12.00 10.30
N ALA A 124 -3.61 -13.20 10.54
CA ALA A 124 -4.89 -13.37 11.23
C ALA A 124 -4.82 -12.91 12.69
N ILE A 125 -3.74 -13.25 13.42
CA ILE A 125 -3.49 -12.76 14.78
C ILE A 125 -3.36 -11.24 14.78
N ALA A 126 -2.57 -10.68 13.86
CA ALA A 126 -2.43 -9.24 13.72
C ALA A 126 -3.77 -8.56 13.42
N ALA A 127 -4.59 -9.12 12.53
CA ALA A 127 -5.92 -8.62 12.23
C ALA A 127 -6.83 -8.61 13.48
N VAL A 128 -6.83 -9.70 14.25
CA VAL A 128 -7.61 -9.79 15.50
C VAL A 128 -7.14 -8.76 16.51
N VAL A 129 -5.83 -8.54 16.66
CA VAL A 129 -5.26 -7.53 17.57
C VAL A 129 -5.63 -6.11 17.12
N VAL A 130 -5.52 -5.80 15.82
CA VAL A 130 -5.85 -4.48 15.27
C VAL A 130 -7.35 -4.18 15.40
N ILE A 131 -8.20 -5.13 15.02
CA ILE A 131 -9.68 -4.99 15.12
C ILE A 131 -10.10 -4.95 16.59
N GLY A 132 -9.52 -5.81 17.43
CA GLY A 132 -9.76 -5.86 18.87
C GLY A 132 -9.38 -4.57 19.58
N SER A 133 -8.22 -3.99 19.25
CA SER A 133 -7.77 -2.69 19.74
C SER A 133 -8.72 -1.57 19.33
N TYR A 134 -9.20 -1.58 18.07
CA TYR A 134 -10.16 -0.59 17.59
C TYR A 134 -11.52 -0.68 18.31
N TYR A 135 -12.06 -1.89 18.50
CA TYR A 135 -13.31 -2.09 19.25
C TYR A 135 -13.16 -1.79 20.74
N GLY A 136 -12.01 -2.12 21.33
CA GLY A 136 -11.66 -1.81 22.72
C GLY A 136 -11.55 -0.30 22.96
N ALA A 137 -10.82 0.41 22.09
CA ALA A 137 -10.71 1.87 22.13
C ALA A 137 -12.06 2.56 21.92
N ARG A 138 -12.94 2.00 21.07
CA ARG A 138 -14.30 2.51 20.89
C ARG A 138 -15.17 2.35 22.14
N ARG A 139 -15.06 1.21 22.84
CA ARG A 139 -15.78 0.95 24.11
C ARG A 139 -15.33 1.86 25.25
N MET A 140 -14.02 2.08 25.42
CA MET A 140 -13.49 2.98 26.45
C MET A 140 -13.95 4.43 26.27
N ARG A 141 -14.12 4.89 25.02
CA ARG A 141 -14.59 6.25 24.73
C ARG A 141 -16.07 6.48 25.06
N THR A 142 -16.89 5.42 25.05
CA THR A 142 -18.32 5.47 25.45
C THR A 142 -18.54 5.44 26.95
N ASN A 143 -17.60 4.96 27.75
CA ASN A 143 -17.71 4.92 29.22
C ASN A 143 -17.27 6.23 29.91
N LEU A 144 -16.82 7.23 29.13
CA LEU A 144 -16.35 8.53 29.60
C LEU A 144 -17.28 9.70 29.18
N ALA A 145 -18.47 9.39 28.66
CA ALA A 145 -19.54 10.34 28.31
C ALA A 145 -20.80 10.00 29.10
#